data_AF-A0A7M3ZIF1-F1
#
_entry.id   AF-A0A7M3ZIF1-F1
#
_cell.length_a   1.000
_cell.length_b   1.000
_cell.length_c   1.000
_cell.angle_alpha   90.00
_cell.angle_beta   90.00
_cell.angle_gamma   90.00
#
_symmetry.space_group_name_H-M   'P 1'
#
loop_
_entity.id
_entity.type
_entity.pdbx_description
1 polymer ?
#
loop_
_entity_poly.entity_id
_entity_poly.type
_entity_poly.pdbx_seq_one_letter_code
_entity_poly.pdbx_strand_id
1 'polypeptide(L)'
;HIAIAGPLVNLGLFIIGIPLGVLLFMLTGAAEFAGQQHIDGSSIIWQAMVYDIVRWWLYANIGLGLFNMIPFGPLDGLKVKDWNSNVWLALFLVFLSPIPIYFLTGGWSAMTLVIWLSNLV
;
A
#
# COMPACT_ATOMS: atom_id res chain seq x y z
N HIS A 1 17.91 -20.86 -2.93
CA HIS A 1 16.51 -20.47 -3.20
C HIS A 1 16.38 -18.97 -3.03
N ILE A 2 15.94 -18.26 -4.07
CA ILE A 2 15.91 -16.79 -4.10
C ILE A 2 14.72 -16.32 -3.26
N ALA A 3 14.96 -15.64 -2.14
CA ALA A 3 13.92 -15.15 -1.22
C ALA A 3 13.21 -13.87 -1.68
N ILE A 4 13.45 -13.43 -2.92
CA ILE A 4 12.93 -12.17 -3.46
C ILE A 4 11.43 -12.23 -3.79
N ALA A 5 10.87 -13.44 -3.92
CA ALA A 5 9.48 -13.63 -4.34
C ALA A 5 8.48 -12.98 -3.38
N GLY A 6 8.69 -13.09 -2.06
CA GLY A 6 7.81 -12.49 -1.05
C GLY A 6 7.72 -10.96 -1.20
N PRO A 7 8.86 -10.24 -1.11
CA PRO A 7 8.88 -8.79 -1.33
C PRO A 7 8.32 -8.37 -2.70
N LEU A 8 8.61 -9.09 -3.79
CA LEU A 8 8.09 -8.73 -5.11
C LEU A 8 6.58 -8.90 -5.22
N VAL A 9 6.00 -9.93 -4.59
CA VAL A 9 4.54 -10.11 -4.55
C VAL A 9 3.88 -8.93 -3.81
N ASN A 10 4.43 -8.51 -2.67
CA ASN A 10 3.94 -7.34 -1.94
C ASN A 10 4.02 -6.06 -2.79
N LEU A 11 5.13 -5.86 -3.52
CA LEU A 11 5.27 -4.71 -4.43
C LEU A 11 4.25 -4.77 -5.56
N GLY A 12 4.06 -5.92 -6.18
CA GLY A 12 3.07 -6.13 -7.24
C GLY A 12 1.64 -5.87 -6.78
N LEU A 13 1.27 -6.40 -5.62
CA LEU A 13 -0.04 -6.18 -5.01
C LEU A 13 -0.27 -4.70 -4.65
N PHE A 14 0.77 -3.99 -4.20
CA PHE A 14 0.68 -2.54 -3.99
C PHE A 14 0.42 -1.79 -5.30
N ILE A 15 1.22 -2.08 -6.35
CA ILE A 15 1.10 -1.41 -7.65
C ILE A 15 -0.27 -1.67 -8.29
N ILE A 16 -0.75 -2.92 -8.25
CA ILE A 16 -2.07 -3.30 -8.80
C ILE A 16 -3.22 -2.75 -7.93
N GLY A 17 -3.01 -2.62 -6.62
CA GLY A 17 -3.99 -2.06 -5.70
C GLY A 17 -4.36 -0.61 -6.04
N ILE A 18 -3.46 0.17 -6.66
CA ILE A 18 -3.74 1.56 -7.06
C ILE A 18 -4.82 1.63 -8.15
N PRO A 19 -4.65 1.08 -9.37
CA PRO A 19 -5.68 1.15 -10.40
C PRO A 19 -6.97 0.42 -10.00
N LEU A 20 -6.89 -0.68 -9.23
CA LEU A 20 -8.09 -1.34 -8.70
C LEU A 20 -8.83 -0.46 -7.69
N GLY A 21 -8.10 0.21 -6.79
CA GLY A 21 -8.67 1.15 -5.85
C GLY A 21 -9.37 2.33 -6.55
N VAL A 22 -8.73 2.87 -7.59
CA VAL A 22 -9.32 3.93 -8.43
C VAL A 22 -10.62 3.44 -9.07
N LEU A 23 -10.61 2.25 -9.68
CA LEU A 23 -11.81 1.66 -10.28
C LEU A 23 -12.93 1.46 -9.26
N LEU A 24 -12.62 0.90 -8.10
CA LEU A 24 -13.61 0.72 -7.03
C LEU A 24 -14.19 2.06 -6.61
N PHE A 25 -13.36 3.07 -6.38
CA PHE A 25 -13.84 4.37 -5.91
C PHE A 25 -14.72 5.08 -6.94
N MET A 26 -14.39 4.99 -8.23
CA MET A 26 -15.25 5.50 -9.31
C MET A 26 -16.60 4.80 -9.36
N LEU A 27 -16.64 3.48 -9.18
CA LEU A 27 -17.89 2.70 -9.24
C LEU A 27 -18.76 2.86 -8.00
N THR A 28 -18.17 3.15 -6.84
CA THR A 28 -18.87 3.11 -5.55
C THR A 28 -19.04 4.47 -4.87
N GLY A 29 -18.34 5.51 -5.35
CA GLY A 29 -18.27 6.80 -4.66
C GLY A 29 -17.55 6.75 -3.31
N ALA A 30 -16.74 5.71 -3.05
CA ALA A 30 -16.13 5.48 -1.74
C ALA A 30 -15.13 6.57 -1.30
N ALA A 31 -14.64 7.39 -2.23
CA ALA A 31 -13.74 8.50 -1.92
C ALA A 31 -14.34 9.51 -0.93
N GLU A 32 -15.66 9.74 -0.97
CA GLU A 32 -16.36 10.69 -0.09
C GLU A 32 -16.55 10.18 1.35
N PHE A 33 -16.30 8.89 1.57
CA PHE A 33 -16.53 8.20 2.84
C PHE A 33 -15.25 8.03 3.66
N ALA A 34 -14.18 8.75 3.29
CA ALA A 34 -12.90 8.73 3.99
C ALA A 34 -13.07 9.09 5.49
N GLY A 35 -12.75 8.14 6.37
CA GLY A 35 -12.81 8.35 7.82
C GLY A 35 -14.23 8.36 8.41
N GLN A 36 -15.25 8.03 7.63
CA GLN A 36 -16.61 7.83 8.15
C GLN A 36 -16.71 6.51 8.93
N GLN A 37 -17.67 6.43 9.84
CA GLN A 37 -17.98 5.20 10.57
C GLN A 37 -18.64 4.17 9.63
N HIS A 38 -18.43 2.88 9.89
CA HIS A 38 -19.04 1.82 9.09
C HIS A 38 -20.52 1.58 9.40
N ILE A 39 -20.97 2.01 10.58
CA ILE A 39 -22.35 1.85 11.05
C ILE A 39 -22.83 3.22 11.52
N ASP A 40 -23.95 3.67 10.98
CA ASP A 40 -24.66 4.85 11.45
C ASP A 40 -26.08 4.43 11.86
N GLY A 41 -26.32 4.45 13.18
CA GLY A 41 -27.55 3.93 13.79
C GLY A 41 -27.77 2.45 13.48
N SER A 42 -28.74 2.17 12.60
CA SER A 42 -29.09 0.80 12.16
C SER A 42 -28.68 0.49 10.72
N SER A 43 -27.99 1.43 10.06
CA SER A 43 -27.56 1.31 8.66
C SER A 43 -26.06 1.01 8.56
N ILE A 44 -25.69 0.20 7.56
CA ILE A 44 -24.29 -0.09 7.23
C ILE A 44 -23.87 0.83 6.07
N ILE A 45 -22.78 1.57 6.29
CA ILE A 45 -22.15 2.42 5.28
C ILE A 45 -21.07 1.60 4.59
N TRP A 46 -21.49 0.82 3.59
CA TRP A 46 -20.60 -0.10 2.87
C TRP A 46 -19.51 0.64 2.08
N GLN A 47 -19.75 1.89 1.67
CA GLN A 47 -18.76 2.72 0.97
C GLN A 47 -17.55 3.06 1.86
N ALA A 48 -17.79 3.32 3.15
CA ALA A 48 -16.72 3.52 4.14
C ALA A 48 -15.88 2.23 4.31
N MET A 49 -16.52 1.06 4.23
CA MET A 49 -15.82 -0.22 4.26
C MET A 49 -14.95 -0.42 3.01
N VAL A 50 -15.47 -0.10 1.82
CA VAL A 50 -14.70 -0.15 0.57
C VAL A 50 -13.49 0.78 0.63
N TYR A 51 -13.68 1.99 1.16
CA TYR A 51 -12.58 2.93 1.38
C TYR A 51 -11.47 2.30 2.23
N ASP A 52 -11.83 1.73 3.38
CA ASP A 52 -10.87 1.13 4.29
C ASP A 52 -10.22 -0.14 3.73
N ILE A 53 -10.94 -0.95 2.94
CA ILE A 53 -10.36 -2.11 2.26
C ILE A 53 -9.22 -1.68 1.33
N VAL A 54 -9.44 -0.66 0.49
CA VAL A 54 -8.42 -0.14 -0.43
C VAL A 54 -7.24 0.44 0.36
N ARG A 55 -7.53 1.24 1.39
CA ARG A 55 -6.51 1.82 2.27
C ARG A 55 -5.62 0.75 2.91
N TRP A 56 -6.24 -0.27 3.52
CA TRP A 56 -5.51 -1.34 4.20
C TRP A 56 -4.79 -2.25 3.23
N TRP A 57 -5.34 -2.51 2.04
CA TRP A 57 -4.63 -3.23 0.99
C TRP A 57 -3.30 -2.54 0.68
N LEU A 58 -3.33 -1.24 0.37
CA LEU A 58 -2.13 -0.50 -0.01
C LEU A 58 -1.10 -0.44 1.13
N TYR A 59 -1.57 -0.12 2.34
CA TYR A 59 -0.69 0.03 3.51
C TYR A 59 -0.11 -1.29 3.98
N ALA A 60 -0.90 -2.38 3.98
CA ALA A 60 -0.43 -3.69 4.36
C ALA A 60 0.65 -4.19 3.40
N ASN A 61 0.49 -4.02 2.09
CA ASN A 61 1.46 -4.51 1.11
C ASN A 61 2.80 -3.75 1.19
N ILE A 62 2.78 -2.42 1.31
CA ILE A 62 4.02 -1.66 1.53
C ILE A 62 4.64 -1.98 2.89
N GLY A 63 3.84 -2.04 3.95
CA GLY A 63 4.32 -2.32 5.31
C GLY A 63 4.95 -3.71 5.43
N LEU A 64 4.28 -4.74 4.91
CA LEU A 64 4.80 -6.12 4.87
C LEU A 64 6.04 -6.22 3.98
N GLY A 65 6.05 -5.54 2.83
CA GLY A 65 7.22 -5.48 1.95
C GLY A 65 8.43 -4.85 2.63
N LEU A 66 8.25 -3.70 3.30
CA LEU A 66 9.30 -3.03 4.07
C LEU A 66 9.80 -3.91 5.20
N PHE A 67 8.88 -4.48 5.99
CA PHE A 67 9.21 -5.35 7.11
C PHE A 67 10.03 -6.56 6.64
N ASN A 68 9.60 -7.24 5.58
CA ASN A 68 10.32 -8.38 5.03
C ASN A 68 11.71 -8.02 4.50
N MET A 69 11.95 -6.77 4.10
CA MET A 69 13.25 -6.32 3.60
C MET A 69 14.22 -5.89 4.71
N ILE A 70 13.82 -5.87 5.98
CA ILE A 70 14.74 -5.65 7.10
C ILE A 70 15.71 -6.83 7.16
N PRO A 71 17.04 -6.61 7.14
CA PRO A 71 18.03 -7.68 7.14
C PRO A 71 18.24 -8.20 8.57
N PHE A 72 17.21 -8.84 9.14
CA PHE A 72 17.25 -9.43 10.48
C PHE A 72 16.38 -10.70 10.61
N GLY A 73 16.79 -11.63 11.47
CA GLY A 73 15.98 -12.80 11.88
C GLY A 73 15.58 -13.76 10.74
N PRO A 74 14.31 -14.17 10.63
CA PRO A 74 13.83 -15.05 9.55
C PRO A 74 13.45 -14.30 8.27
N LEU A 75 13.61 -12.97 8.23
CA LEU A 75 13.08 -12.10 7.18
C LEU A 75 13.83 -12.29 5.85
N ASP A 76 13.12 -12.09 4.75
CA ASP A 76 13.65 -12.31 3.41
C ASP A 76 14.81 -11.35 3.08
N GLY A 77 14.84 -10.17 3.70
CA GLY A 77 15.87 -9.15 3.52
C GLY A 77 17.28 -9.65 3.82
N LEU A 78 17.46 -10.57 4.78
CA LEU A 78 18.76 -11.21 5.02
C LEU A 78 19.22 -12.01 3.82
N LYS A 79 18.36 -12.91 3.35
CA LYS A 79 18.65 -13.80 2.22
C LYS A 79 18.88 -13.00 0.92
N VAL A 80 18.12 -11.92 0.71
CA VAL A 80 18.28 -11.04 -0.45
C VAL A 80 19.60 -10.26 -0.36
N LYS A 81 19.97 -9.76 0.82
CA LYS A 81 21.24 -9.04 1.04
C LYS A 81 22.45 -9.93 0.85
N ASP A 82 22.41 -11.16 1.36
CA ASP A 82 23.46 -12.16 1.19
C ASP A 82 23.64 -12.58 -0.28
N TRP A 83 22.55 -12.59 -1.04
CA TRP A 83 22.59 -12.84 -2.48
C TRP A 83 23.10 -11.65 -3.29
N ASN A 84 22.55 -10.46 -3.06
CA ASN A 84 22.96 -9.22 -3.72
C ASN A 84 22.58 -7.99 -2.89
N SER A 85 23.58 -7.37 -2.26
CA SER A 85 23.41 -6.19 -1.42
C SER A 85 22.80 -4.99 -2.16
N ASN A 86 23.13 -4.81 -3.44
CA ASN A 86 22.60 -3.69 -4.24
C ASN A 86 21.10 -3.89 -4.54
N VAL A 87 20.68 -5.12 -4.85
CA VAL A 87 19.27 -5.44 -5.07
C VAL A 87 18.49 -5.32 -3.77
N TRP A 88 19.05 -5.79 -2.66
CA TRP A 88 18.46 -5.59 -1.33
C TRP A 88 18.23 -4.11 -1.03
N LEU A 89 19.26 -3.27 -1.19
CA LEU A 89 19.18 -1.84 -0.91
C LEU A 89 18.15 -1.16 -1.81
N ALA A 90 18.14 -1.46 -3.12
CA ALA A 90 17.18 -0.90 -4.05
C ALA A 90 15.73 -1.23 -3.65
N LEU A 91 15.43 -2.50 -3.36
CA LEU A 91 14.09 -2.91 -2.93
C LEU A 91 13.71 -2.31 -1.58
N PHE A 92 14.63 -2.28 -0.61
CA PHE A 92 14.40 -1.67 0.69
C PHE A 92 14.06 -0.19 0.55
N LEU A 93 14.80 0.56 -0.30
CA LEU A 93 14.54 1.97 -0.56
C LEU A 93 13.19 2.19 -1.27
N VAL A 94 12.80 1.31 -2.19
CA VAL A 94 11.47 1.38 -2.83
C VAL A 94 10.37 1.28 -1.77
N PHE A 95 10.43 0.28 -0.89
CA PHE A 95 9.45 0.11 0.19
C PHE A 95 9.51 1.21 1.25
N LEU A 96 10.69 1.77 1.50
CA LEU A 96 10.87 2.86 2.46
C LEU A 96 10.34 4.19 1.90
N SER A 97 10.46 4.43 0.59
CA SER A 97 10.18 5.71 -0.07
C SER A 97 8.83 6.37 0.24
N PRO A 98 7.71 5.65 0.47
CA PRO A 98 6.44 6.30 0.80
C PRO A 98 6.49 7.10 2.10
N ILE A 99 7.35 6.72 3.06
CA ILE A 99 7.49 7.41 4.35
C ILE A 99 8.07 8.83 4.18
N PRO A 100 9.30 9.01 3.64
CA PRO A 100 9.84 10.35 3.43
C PRO A 100 8.98 11.16 2.45
N ILE A 101 8.39 10.54 1.41
CA ILE A 101 7.49 11.26 0.51
C ILE A 101 6.31 11.83 1.29
N TYR A 102 5.66 11.06 2.16
CA TYR A 102 4.56 11.55 2.99
C TYR A 102 4.94 12.78 3.81
N PHE A 103 6.09 12.74 4.50
CA PHE A 103 6.55 13.87 5.32
C PHE A 103 6.99 15.09 4.50
N LEU A 104 7.70 14.88 3.38
CA LEU A 104 8.25 15.98 2.56
C LEU A 104 7.19 16.71 1.74
N THR A 105 6.07 16.05 1.44
CA THR A 105 4.97 16.60 0.63
C THR A 105 3.79 17.10 1.46
N GLY A 106 3.84 16.95 2.79
CA GLY A 106 2.74 17.35 3.67
C GLY A 106 1.53 16.42 3.63
N GLY A 107 1.73 15.13 3.31
CA GLY A 107 0.68 14.12 3.39
C GLY A 107 0.38 13.36 2.09
N TRP A 108 1.20 13.49 1.04
CA TRP A 108 1.01 12.67 -0.15
C TRP A 108 1.22 11.19 0.17
N SER A 109 0.32 10.36 -0.34
CA SER A 109 0.38 8.91 -0.21
C SER A 109 -0.23 8.24 -1.45
N ALA A 110 -0.10 6.91 -1.54
CA ALA A 110 -0.82 6.15 -2.55
C ALA A 110 -2.34 6.35 -2.45
N MET A 111 -2.86 6.57 -1.23
CA MET A 111 -4.29 6.82 -1.01
C MET A 111 -4.73 8.17 -1.59
N THR A 112 -3.93 9.22 -1.42
CA THR A 112 -4.24 10.53 -2.03
C THR A 112 -4.17 10.48 -3.55
N LEU A 113 -3.27 9.66 -4.12
CA LEU A 113 -3.22 9.40 -5.56
C LEU A 113 -4.49 8.69 -6.05
N VAL A 114 -4.94 7.66 -5.34
CA VAL A 114 -6.18 6.92 -5.68
C VAL A 114 -7.40 7.85 -5.68
N ILE A 115 -7.56 8.65 -4.63
CA ILE A 115 -8.67 9.62 -4.51
C ILE A 115 -8.61 10.67 -5.62
N TRP A 116 -7.41 11.21 -5.89
CA TRP A 116 -7.24 12.21 -6.94
C TRP A 116 -7.62 11.63 -8.30
N LEU A 117 -7.13 10.44 -8.65
CA LEU A 117 -7.44 9.77 -9.91
C LEU A 117 -8.93 9.41 -10.04
N SER A 118 -9.58 8.95 -8.96
CA SER A 118 -11.00 8.57 -9.02
C SER A 118 -11.93 9.76 -9.27
N ASN A 119 -11.49 10.98 -8.98
CA ASN A 119 -12.27 12.20 -9.12
C ASN A 119 -12.00 12.95 -10.44
N LEU A 120 -11.18 12.40 -11.34
CA LEU A 120 -10.88 13.00 -12.65
C LEU A 120 -11.98 12.76 -13.70
N VAL A 121 -12.91 11.85 -13.42
CA VAL A 121 -14.01 11.42 -14.31
C VAL A 121 -15.33 11.88 -13.70
#